data_AF-A0AAJ0LR61-F1
#
_entry.id   AF-A0AAJ0LR61-F1
#
_cell.length_a   1.000
_cell.length_b   1.000
_cell.length_c   1.000
_cell.angle_alpha   90.00
_cell.angle_beta   90.00
_cell.angle_gamma   90.00
#
_symmetry.space_group_name_H-M   'P 1'
#
loop_
_entity.id
_entity.type
_entity.pdbx_description
1 polymer ?
#
loop_
_entity_poly.entity_id
_entity_poly.type
_entity_poly.pdbx_seq_one_letter_code
_entity_poly.pdbx_strand_id
1 'polypeptide(L)'
;MHDGDVLHFDGVPFEVREFGPGESNWDLIWTVGRHPRVAFVGDMVFNNVHSFMNDGHSADWLRSLDALERLSGDIALFYTGHGQADKPLDMIAAQRAYIGCYRAAVARLANGNRSLDDAGKAELEAIMKRVLPTSDLDVFIKAGADAVAAELALQVSDQAISAGQQAHFET
;
A
#
# COMPACT_ATOMS: atom_id res chain seq x y z
N MET A 1 -2.52 8.25 -21.70
CA MET A 1 -2.31 6.80 -21.69
C MET A 1 -3.41 6.19 -20.88
N HIS A 2 -3.83 5.00 -21.26
CA HIS A 2 -4.86 4.22 -20.60
C HIS A 2 -4.27 2.90 -20.10
N ASP A 3 -4.93 2.27 -19.14
CA ASP A 3 -4.56 0.91 -18.68
C ASP A 3 -4.41 -0.05 -19.87
N GLY A 4 -3.30 -0.78 -19.90
CA GLY A 4 -2.99 -1.76 -20.95
C GLY A 4 -2.35 -1.16 -22.21
N ASP A 5 -2.15 0.16 -22.30
CA ASP A 5 -1.41 0.75 -23.42
C ASP A 5 0.03 0.19 -23.45
N VAL A 6 0.52 -0.10 -24.67
CA VAL A 6 1.91 -0.53 -24.90
C VAL A 6 2.63 0.50 -25.76
N LEU A 7 3.57 1.22 -25.15
CA LEU A 7 4.47 2.13 -25.86
C LEU A 7 5.72 1.38 -26.32
N HIS A 8 6.30 1.82 -27.43
CA HIS A 8 7.53 1.24 -27.96
C HIS A 8 8.61 2.32 -28.05
N PHE A 9 9.73 2.11 -27.37
CA PHE A 9 10.91 2.95 -27.44
C PHE A 9 12.05 2.12 -28.01
N ASP A 10 12.49 2.47 -29.23
CA ASP A 10 13.52 1.72 -29.95
C ASP A 10 13.25 0.20 -30.03
N GLY A 11 11.98 -0.15 -30.29
CA GLY A 11 11.52 -1.55 -30.35
C GLY A 11 11.35 -2.27 -29.01
N VAL A 12 11.68 -1.63 -27.89
CA VAL A 12 11.44 -2.13 -26.53
C VAL A 12 10.00 -1.80 -26.11
N PRO A 13 9.17 -2.80 -25.75
CA PRO A 13 7.81 -2.57 -25.29
C PRO A 13 7.79 -2.13 -23.81
N PHE A 14 6.94 -1.15 -23.53
CA PHE A 14 6.62 -0.62 -22.21
C PHE A 14 5.10 -0.71 -22.05
N GLU A 15 4.64 -1.68 -21.27
CA GLU A 15 3.23 -1.89 -20.95
C GLU A 15 2.89 -1.15 -19.65
N VAL A 16 1.90 -0.26 -19.67
CA VAL A 16 1.39 0.39 -18.46
C VAL A 16 0.22 -0.39 -17.89
N ARG A 17 0.19 -0.57 -16.57
CA ARG A 17 -0.97 -1.10 -15.84
C ARG A 17 -1.36 -0.20 -14.68
N GLU A 18 -2.64 0.14 -14.59
CA GLU A 18 -3.20 1.01 -13.55
C GLU A 18 -3.85 0.16 -12.44
N PHE A 19 -3.68 0.59 -11.20
CA PHE A 19 -4.21 -0.08 -10.00
C PHE A 19 -5.21 0.78 -9.22
N GLY A 20 -5.37 2.05 -9.59
CA GLY A 20 -6.23 2.99 -8.87
C GLY A 20 -5.62 3.37 -7.51
N PRO A 21 -6.45 3.59 -6.48
CA PRO A 21 -5.96 4.00 -5.17
C PRO A 21 -5.05 2.95 -4.49
N GLY A 22 -4.01 3.41 -3.82
CA GLY A 22 -3.05 2.58 -3.11
C GLY A 22 -2.12 3.38 -2.19
N GLU A 23 -0.89 3.60 -2.61
CA GLU A 23 0.00 4.59 -2.02
C GLU A 23 -0.51 6.01 -2.33
N SER A 24 -0.94 6.24 -3.57
CA SER A 24 -1.55 7.49 -4.03
C SER A 24 -3.00 7.30 -4.47
N ASN A 25 -3.62 8.34 -5.01
CA ASN A 25 -4.96 8.24 -5.62
C ASN A 25 -4.98 7.42 -6.93
N TRP A 26 -3.84 7.31 -7.64
CA TRP A 26 -3.76 6.73 -8.98
C TRP A 26 -2.40 6.07 -9.23
N ASP A 27 -2.22 4.88 -8.67
CA ASP A 27 -0.99 4.12 -8.83
C ASP A 27 -0.99 3.36 -10.16
N LEU A 28 0.19 3.31 -10.79
CA LEU A 28 0.44 2.55 -12.00
C LEU A 28 1.84 1.94 -11.98
N ILE A 29 2.04 0.91 -12.79
CA ILE A 29 3.35 0.31 -13.03
C ILE A 29 3.67 0.29 -14.52
N TRP A 30 4.95 0.15 -14.81
CA TRP A 30 5.47 -0.10 -16.14
C TRP A 30 6.18 -1.43 -16.20
N THR A 31 5.70 -2.34 -17.05
CA THR A 31 6.41 -3.57 -17.35
C THR A 31 7.19 -3.42 -18.66
N VAL A 32 8.47 -3.73 -18.63
CA VAL A 32 9.42 -3.40 -19.70
C VAL A 32 10.12 -4.65 -20.23
N GLY A 33 10.20 -4.75 -21.55
CA GLY A 33 10.86 -5.85 -22.24
C GLY A 33 9.92 -7.03 -22.54
N ARG A 34 10.50 -8.16 -22.97
CA ARG A 34 9.73 -9.31 -23.50
C ARG A 34 9.78 -10.55 -22.59
N HIS A 35 10.97 -11.06 -22.27
CA HIS A 35 11.14 -12.13 -21.28
C HIS A 35 12.63 -12.33 -20.92
N PRO A 36 13.01 -12.43 -19.62
CA PRO A 36 12.19 -12.00 -18.49
C PRO A 36 11.95 -10.49 -18.54
N ARG A 37 10.78 -10.05 -18.09
CA ARG A 37 10.46 -8.63 -18.01
C ARG A 37 10.99 -8.05 -16.70
N VAL A 38 11.13 -6.74 -16.64
CA VAL A 38 11.31 -5.99 -15.39
C VAL A 38 10.12 -5.07 -15.21
N ALA A 39 9.83 -4.64 -13.99
CA ALA A 39 8.81 -3.62 -13.77
C ALA A 39 9.31 -2.46 -12.92
N PHE A 40 8.94 -1.25 -13.32
CA PHE A 40 9.02 -0.06 -12.50
C PHE A 40 7.67 0.10 -11.81
N VAL A 41 7.66 -0.12 -10.50
CA VAL A 41 6.42 -0.22 -9.71
C VAL A 41 6.16 1.02 -8.86
N GLY A 42 7.04 2.02 -8.94
CA GLY A 42 6.94 3.23 -8.12
C GLY A 42 6.86 2.88 -6.64
N ASP A 43 5.97 3.55 -5.94
CA ASP A 43 5.76 3.39 -4.50
C ASP A 43 4.63 2.40 -4.16
N MET A 44 4.17 1.60 -5.14
CA MET A 44 3.31 0.45 -4.86
C MET A 44 3.96 -0.56 -3.90
N VAL A 45 5.29 -0.62 -3.90
CA VAL A 45 6.09 -1.36 -2.92
C VAL A 45 7.30 -0.52 -2.53
N PHE A 46 7.64 -0.52 -1.24
CA PHE A 46 8.87 0.06 -0.71
C PHE A 46 9.79 -1.08 -0.27
N ASN A 47 11.11 -0.92 -0.48
CA ASN A 47 12.06 -1.94 -0.04
C ASN A 47 13.00 -1.43 1.04
N ASN A 48 12.87 -1.99 2.25
CA ASN A 48 13.66 -1.67 3.43
C ASN A 48 13.64 -0.19 3.87
N VAL A 49 12.56 0.53 3.56
CA VAL A 49 12.30 1.92 3.98
C VAL A 49 10.84 2.08 4.40
N HIS A 50 10.51 3.11 5.17
CA HIS A 50 9.13 3.36 5.61
C HIS A 50 8.24 3.88 4.48
N SER A 51 7.05 3.29 4.32
CA SER A 51 6.08 3.65 3.29
C SER A 51 5.30 4.93 3.61
N PHE A 52 4.93 5.66 2.56
CA PHE A 52 4.03 6.81 2.63
C PHE A 52 2.58 6.35 2.80
N MET A 53 1.91 6.78 3.87
CA MET A 53 0.56 6.32 4.23
C MET A 53 -0.46 7.47 4.26
N ASN A 54 -0.11 8.64 3.72
CA ASN A 54 -0.82 9.90 4.01
C ASN A 54 -2.17 10.05 3.30
N ASP A 55 -2.41 9.28 2.23
CA ASP A 55 -3.66 9.38 1.49
C ASP A 55 -4.76 8.48 2.07
N GLY A 56 -4.42 7.57 2.99
CA GLY A 56 -5.41 6.76 3.71
C GLY A 56 -6.12 5.71 2.85
N HIS A 57 -5.48 5.22 1.79
CA HIS A 57 -6.02 4.18 0.89
C HIS A 57 -5.52 2.78 1.25
N SER A 58 -5.23 2.51 2.53
CA SER A 58 -4.43 1.34 2.89
C SER A 58 -5.16 -0.01 2.68
N ALA A 59 -6.50 -0.03 2.67
CA ALA A 59 -7.27 -1.20 2.25
C ALA A 59 -7.28 -1.42 0.73
N ASP A 60 -7.36 -0.33 -0.05
CA ASP A 60 -7.24 -0.38 -1.52
C ASP A 60 -5.85 -0.82 -1.94
N TRP A 61 -4.82 -0.30 -1.28
CA TRP A 61 -3.44 -0.69 -1.53
C TRP A 61 -3.22 -2.20 -1.36
N LEU A 62 -3.80 -2.81 -0.31
CA LEU A 62 -3.74 -4.27 -0.14
C LEU A 62 -4.38 -5.03 -1.31
N ARG A 63 -5.51 -4.54 -1.86
CA ARG A 63 -6.13 -5.13 -3.06
C ARG A 63 -5.27 -4.96 -4.31
N SER A 64 -4.64 -3.80 -4.44
CA SER A 64 -3.71 -3.47 -5.53
C SER A 64 -2.48 -4.38 -5.48
N LEU A 65 -1.95 -4.70 -4.29
CA LEU A 65 -0.87 -5.67 -4.11
C LEU A 65 -1.27 -7.09 -4.54
N ASP A 66 -2.50 -7.52 -4.24
CA ASP A 66 -3.01 -8.82 -4.70
C ASP A 66 -3.12 -8.87 -6.23
N ALA A 67 -3.51 -7.77 -6.87
CA ALA A 67 -3.53 -7.66 -8.33
C ALA A 67 -2.11 -7.65 -8.91
N LEU A 68 -1.17 -6.94 -8.27
CA LEU A 68 0.22 -6.89 -8.70
C LEU A 68 0.89 -8.26 -8.62
N GLU A 69 0.61 -9.03 -7.56
CA GLU A 69 1.11 -10.39 -7.38
C GLU A 69 0.68 -11.30 -8.54
N ARG A 70 -0.60 -11.23 -8.95
CA ARG A 70 -1.11 -12.01 -10.10
C ARG A 70 -0.44 -11.64 -11.42
N LEU A 71 -0.01 -10.40 -11.57
CA LEU A 71 0.67 -9.90 -12.78
C LEU A 71 2.19 -10.16 -12.78
N SER A 72 2.76 -10.61 -11.66
CA SER A 72 4.21 -10.71 -11.48
C SER A 72 4.86 -11.99 -12.01
N GLY A 73 4.07 -12.90 -12.62
CA GLY A 73 4.51 -14.26 -12.95
C GLY A 73 5.72 -14.37 -13.89
N ASP A 74 5.95 -13.38 -14.76
CA ASP A 74 7.07 -13.34 -15.73
C ASP A 74 8.03 -12.16 -15.51
N ILE A 75 7.88 -11.46 -14.39
CA ILE A 75 8.70 -10.31 -14.01
C ILE A 75 9.85 -10.80 -13.13
N ALA A 76 11.09 -10.57 -13.56
CA ALA A 76 12.27 -11.01 -12.81
C ALA A 76 12.70 -10.06 -11.71
N LEU A 77 12.39 -8.76 -11.85
CA LEU A 77 12.89 -7.72 -10.95
C LEU A 77 11.92 -6.54 -10.90
N PHE A 78 11.69 -6.03 -9.70
CA PHE A 78 10.99 -4.77 -9.45
C PHE A 78 11.97 -3.65 -9.15
N TYR A 79 11.80 -2.51 -9.81
CA TYR A 79 12.40 -1.22 -9.47
C TYR A 79 11.34 -0.37 -8.77
N THR A 80 11.57 -0.09 -7.49
CA THR A 80 10.73 0.76 -6.64
C THR A 80 11.15 2.23 -6.75
N GLY A 81 10.24 3.15 -6.43
CA GLY A 81 10.56 4.56 -6.23
C GLY A 81 11.51 4.77 -5.04
N HIS A 82 11.40 3.93 -4.00
CA HIS A 82 12.22 4.01 -2.79
C HIS A 82 12.72 2.66 -2.29
N GLY A 83 14.03 2.58 -2.08
CA GLY A 83 14.72 1.35 -1.71
C GLY A 83 15.45 0.71 -2.89
N GLN A 84 15.95 -0.50 -2.68
CA GLN A 84 16.67 -1.24 -3.72
C GLN A 84 15.71 -2.08 -4.56
N ALA A 85 16.08 -2.32 -5.81
CA ALA A 85 15.39 -3.28 -6.66
C ALA A 85 15.55 -4.71 -6.12
N ASP A 86 14.48 -5.50 -6.17
CA ASP A 86 14.51 -6.89 -5.71
C ASP A 86 13.40 -7.74 -6.37
N LYS A 87 13.27 -8.98 -5.94
CA LYS A 87 12.32 -9.96 -6.45
C LYS A 87 10.88 -9.52 -6.16
N PRO A 88 9.96 -9.61 -7.15
CA PRO A 88 8.59 -9.16 -7.00
C PRO A 88 7.84 -9.72 -5.79
N LEU A 89 7.83 -11.05 -5.63
CA LEU A 89 7.02 -11.70 -4.59
C LEU A 89 7.50 -11.38 -3.17
N ASP A 90 8.82 -11.27 -2.99
CA ASP A 90 9.41 -10.92 -1.68
C ASP A 90 9.05 -9.47 -1.31
N MET A 91 9.14 -8.54 -2.26
CA MET A 91 8.77 -7.13 -2.06
C MET A 91 7.27 -6.96 -1.79
N ILE A 92 6.41 -7.64 -2.54
CA ILE A 92 4.94 -7.60 -2.33
C ILE A 92 4.58 -8.15 -0.95
N ALA A 93 5.18 -9.27 -0.55
CA ALA A 93 4.94 -9.85 0.76
C ALA A 93 5.39 -8.91 1.90
N ALA A 94 6.56 -8.29 1.76
CA ALA A 94 7.06 -7.31 2.72
C ALA A 94 6.16 -6.07 2.83
N GLN A 95 5.72 -5.50 1.70
CA GLN A 95 4.82 -4.36 1.68
C GLN A 95 3.47 -4.69 2.33
N ARG A 96 2.90 -5.86 2.01
CA ARG A 96 1.64 -6.33 2.61
C ARG A 96 1.77 -6.47 4.14
N ALA A 97 2.88 -7.04 4.61
CA ALA A 97 3.16 -7.17 6.03
C ALA A 97 3.29 -5.80 6.71
N TYR A 98 4.00 -4.85 6.08
CA TYR A 98 4.17 -3.50 6.58
C TYR A 98 2.82 -2.77 6.74
N ILE A 99 2.00 -2.76 5.69
CA ILE A 99 0.67 -2.13 5.71
C ILE A 99 -0.23 -2.79 6.76
N GLY A 100 -0.21 -4.12 6.85
CA GLY A 100 -0.97 -4.86 7.86
C GLY A 100 -0.58 -4.49 9.29
N CYS A 101 0.73 -4.44 9.60
CA CYS A 101 1.23 -4.01 10.89
C CYS A 101 0.86 -2.56 11.21
N TYR A 102 1.00 -1.66 10.23
CA TYR A 102 0.67 -0.25 10.39
C TYR A 102 -0.82 -0.05 10.69
N ARG A 103 -1.71 -0.66 9.90
CA ARG A 103 -3.17 -0.62 10.12
C ARG A 103 -3.55 -1.15 11.49
N ALA A 104 -2.98 -2.28 11.91
CA ALA A 104 -3.27 -2.87 13.22
C ALA A 104 -2.80 -1.97 14.37
N ALA A 105 -1.63 -1.35 14.25
CA ALA A 105 -1.11 -0.42 15.26
C ALA A 105 -1.99 0.83 15.35
N VAL A 106 -2.34 1.43 14.21
CA VAL A 106 -3.22 2.61 14.15
C VAL A 106 -4.60 2.29 14.72
N ALA A 107 -5.22 1.16 14.34
CA ALA A 107 -6.52 0.75 14.87
C ALA A 107 -6.51 0.68 16.40
N ARG A 108 -5.47 0.08 16.99
CA ARG A 108 -5.31 -0.03 18.45
C ARG A 108 -5.14 1.34 19.10
N LEU A 109 -4.30 2.20 18.54
CA LEU A 109 -3.94 3.49 19.13
C LEU A 109 -5.04 4.55 18.95
N ALA A 110 -5.72 4.54 17.81
CA ALA A 110 -6.84 5.44 17.54
C ALA A 110 -8.08 5.07 18.36
N ASN A 111 -8.28 3.78 18.65
CA ASN A 111 -9.44 3.26 19.40
C ASN A 111 -10.78 3.77 18.83
N GLY A 112 -10.94 3.71 17.50
CA GLY A 112 -12.13 4.17 16.78
C GLY A 112 -12.18 5.67 16.48
N ASN A 113 -11.23 6.47 16.98
CA ASN A 113 -11.10 7.87 16.60
C ASN A 113 -10.52 8.03 15.18
N ARG A 114 -10.73 9.22 14.58
CA ARG A 114 -10.24 9.55 13.24
C ARG A 114 -8.81 10.11 13.21
N SER A 115 -8.14 10.15 14.36
CA SER A 115 -6.77 10.68 14.50
C SER A 115 -6.10 10.08 15.73
N LEU A 116 -4.78 10.19 15.79
CA LEU A 116 -3.97 9.90 16.98
C LEU A 116 -3.51 11.21 17.61
N ASP A 117 -3.40 11.24 18.93
CA ASP A 117 -2.69 12.31 19.63
C ASP A 117 -1.16 12.14 19.48
N ASP A 118 -0.39 13.11 20.00
CA ASP A 118 1.07 13.10 19.86
C ASP A 118 1.72 11.89 20.53
N ALA A 119 1.16 11.43 21.65
CA ALA A 119 1.64 10.23 22.35
C ALA A 119 1.39 8.97 21.52
N GLY A 120 0.20 8.83 20.92
CA GLY A 120 -0.14 7.75 20.00
C GLY A 120 0.74 7.76 18.76
N LYS A 121 1.00 8.91 18.15
CA LYS A 121 1.92 9.02 17.00
C LYS A 121 3.36 8.65 17.36
N ALA A 122 3.83 9.02 18.56
CA ALA A 122 5.14 8.59 19.05
C ALA A 122 5.20 7.07 19.31
N GLU A 123 4.15 6.47 19.86
CA GLU A 123 4.06 5.03 20.06
C GLU A 123 4.02 4.28 18.72
N LEU A 124 3.26 4.79 17.73
CA LEU A 124 3.21 4.24 16.37
C LEU A 124 4.60 4.21 15.72
N GLU A 125 5.34 5.31 15.78
CA GLU A 125 6.73 5.37 15.31
C GLU A 125 7.60 4.32 16.00
N ALA A 126 7.54 4.22 17.32
CA ALA A 126 8.31 3.22 18.06
C ALA A 126 7.96 1.77 17.67
N ILE A 127 6.68 1.48 17.36
CA ILE A 127 6.24 0.17 16.88
C ILE A 127 6.81 -0.10 15.49
N MET A 128 6.61 0.82 14.56
CA MET A 128 7.01 0.59 13.16
C MET A 128 8.53 0.55 12.99
N LYS A 129 9.29 1.29 13.79
CA LYS A 129 10.78 1.17 13.82
C LYS A 129 11.27 -0.14 14.43
N ARG A 130 10.44 -0.87 15.20
CA ARG A 130 10.74 -2.26 15.59
C ARG A 130 10.40 -3.27 14.50
N VAL A 131 9.32 -3.01 13.74
CA VAL A 131 8.92 -3.85 12.60
C VAL A 131 9.93 -3.75 11.46
N LEU A 132 10.36 -2.53 11.14
CA LEU A 132 11.34 -2.23 10.12
C LEU A 132 12.44 -1.33 10.73
N PRO A 133 13.60 -1.89 11.14
CA PRO A 133 14.64 -1.17 11.89
C PRO A 133 15.52 -0.31 10.98
N THR A 134 14.91 0.69 10.36
CA THR A 134 15.58 1.73 9.56
C THR A 134 15.18 3.12 10.06
N SER A 135 15.92 4.15 9.64
CA SER A 135 15.50 5.55 9.79
C SER A 135 15.16 6.20 8.45
N ASP A 136 15.28 5.44 7.35
CA ASP A 136 14.94 5.93 6.03
C ASP A 136 13.43 6.18 5.94
N LEU A 137 13.09 7.44 5.71
CA LEU A 137 11.72 7.93 5.58
C LEU A 137 10.84 7.72 6.83
N ASP A 138 11.43 7.61 8.03
CA ASP A 138 10.67 7.39 9.27
C ASP A 138 9.65 8.51 9.60
N VAL A 139 9.89 9.72 9.10
CA VAL A 139 8.92 10.83 9.03
C VAL A 139 7.55 10.41 8.47
N PHE A 140 7.50 9.48 7.52
CA PHE A 140 6.24 9.00 6.92
C PHE A 140 5.38 8.22 7.91
N ILE A 141 5.97 7.61 8.94
CA ILE A 141 5.22 6.82 9.92
C ILE A 141 4.19 7.69 10.65
N LYS A 142 4.57 8.89 11.09
CA LYS A 142 3.64 9.77 11.80
C LYS A 142 2.73 10.53 10.85
N ALA A 143 3.24 10.89 9.68
CA ALA A 143 2.52 11.71 8.71
C ALA A 143 1.22 11.04 8.24
N GLY A 144 1.21 9.71 8.07
CA GLY A 144 0.02 8.99 7.62
C GLY A 144 -0.92 8.50 8.72
N ALA A 145 -0.62 8.76 9.99
CA ALA A 145 -1.37 8.17 11.12
C ALA A 145 -2.85 8.56 11.10
N ASP A 146 -3.15 9.84 10.88
CA ASP A 146 -4.51 10.36 10.93
C ASP A 146 -5.32 9.93 9.70
N ALA A 147 -4.70 9.88 8.53
CA ALA A 147 -5.36 9.43 7.30
C ALA A 147 -5.82 7.97 7.42
N VAL A 148 -4.93 7.09 7.90
CA VAL A 148 -5.29 5.68 8.13
C VAL A 148 -6.27 5.53 9.30
N ALA A 149 -6.18 6.34 10.36
CA ALA A 149 -7.17 6.31 11.44
C ALA A 149 -8.57 6.70 10.94
N ALA A 150 -8.66 7.75 10.12
CA ALA A 150 -9.90 8.18 9.49
C ALA A 150 -10.47 7.11 8.55
N GLU A 151 -9.64 6.47 7.74
CA GLU A 151 -10.02 5.34 6.87
C GLU A 151 -10.66 4.20 7.69
N LEU A 152 -9.99 3.77 8.77
CA LEU A 152 -10.44 2.68 9.62
C LEU A 152 -11.75 3.01 10.35
N ALA A 153 -11.91 4.24 10.84
CA ALA A 153 -13.13 4.68 11.51
C ALA A 153 -14.37 4.64 10.58
N LEU A 154 -14.18 4.96 9.29
CA LEU A 154 -15.24 4.85 8.28
C LEU A 154 -15.60 3.38 8.03
N GLN A 155 -14.60 2.49 7.90
CA GLN A 155 -14.82 1.05 7.69
C GLN A 155 -15.64 0.41 8.82
N VAL A 156 -15.35 0.76 10.07
CA VAL A 156 -16.13 0.30 11.24
C VAL A 156 -17.57 0.80 11.19
N SER A 157 -17.77 2.05 10.79
CA SER A 157 -19.10 2.66 10.67
C SER A 157 -19.94 1.96 9.60
N ASP A 158 -19.36 1.69 8.44
CA ASP A 158 -20.03 0.98 7.34
C ASP A 158 -20.41 -0.46 7.72
N GLN A 159 -19.55 -1.15 8.47
CA GLN A 159 -19.83 -2.49 8.98
C GLN A 159 -20.99 -2.48 9.99
N ALA A 160 -21.03 -1.49 10.89
CA ALA A 160 -22.11 -1.35 11.86
C ALA A 160 -23.47 -1.08 11.19
N ILE A 161 -23.50 -0.24 10.16
CA ILE A 161 -24.71 0.04 9.36
C ILE A 161 -25.19 -1.24 8.67
N SER A 162 -24.27 -1.95 8.00
CA SER A 162 -24.58 -3.18 7.27
C SER A 162 -25.16 -4.27 8.18
N ALA A 163 -24.60 -4.44 9.38
CA ALA A 163 -25.08 -5.39 10.38
C ALA A 163 -26.49 -5.01 10.91
N GLY A 164 -26.75 -3.72 11.14
CA GLY A 164 -28.06 -3.24 11.57
C GLY A 164 -29.15 -3.42 10.52
N GLN A 165 -28.81 -3.28 9.23
CA GLN A 165 -29.73 -3.53 8.13
C GLN A 165 -30.07 -5.02 7.99
N GLN A 166 -29.08 -5.92 8.10
CA GLN A 166 -29.32 -7.37 8.07
C GLN A 166 -30.27 -7.82 9.20
N ALA A 167 -30.09 -7.30 10.41
CA ALA A 167 -30.96 -7.63 11.54
C ALA A 167 -32.43 -7.16 11.36
N HIS A 168 -32.69 -6.09 10.60
CA HIS A 168 -34.05 -5.58 10.34
C HIS A 168 -34.78 -6.39 9.26
N PHE A 169 -34.08 -7.13 8.39
CA PHE A 169 -34.70 -7.98 7.36
C PHE A 169 -34.97 -9.42 7.85
N GLU A 170 -34.48 -9.80 9.03
CA GLU A 170 -34.63 -11.15 9.61
C GLU A 170 -35.73 -11.23 10.70
N THR A 171 -36.45 -10.15 10.97
CA THR A 171 -37.65 -10.08 11.85
C THR A 171 -38.93 -9.84 11.08
#